data_AF-F1QC83-F1
#
_entry.id   AF-F1QC83-F1
#
_cell.length_a   1.000
_cell.length_b   1.000
_cell.length_c   1.000
_cell.angle_alpha   90.00
_cell.angle_beta   90.00
_cell.angle_gamma   90.00
#
_symmetry.space_group_name_H-M   'P 1'
#
loop_
_entity.id
_entity.type
_entity.pdbx_description
1 polymer ?
#
loop_
_entity_poly.entity_id
_entity_poly.type
_entity_poly.pdbx_seq_one_letter_code
_entity_poly.pdbx_strand_id
1 'polypeptide(L)'
;MKNKYERLFEGVNHGDTQTLLNRIYTQLYIIEGESEGVNEEHEVLQMEKRARTKPSQHTPVYCNDIFKASAGAGHEEKIKQEKAQIKTVLTKGIAGIGKTVSVQKFILDWAEGKANQDVDFMFVLPFRELNLIRDHQYSLHRLLLDFHPELEDLEPKIYEQCRVVFIFDGLDESRITLNFSDEEKVCAVTESSSDEKKVCAVTESSSVAVLMWSLLKGDLLPSALIWITSRPAAAHQIPSRYINRLTEIQGFTEPQKEEYFRKRISDEHQDSRIISHIRRARSLQIMCHIPVFCWISSTVLQKLLEEDVSAEIPQTLTEMYIHFLLIQINMRKQKYEERDPEKLRQANRGVILKLAEVAFRQLMKGNVMFYEEDLIESGIDVTDASVYSGICTEIFKEESVIHQRKVYSFIHLSFQEFLAAFFVFCCHLTENREPLRGIYDSEYSYDQYLQSSSEKSLYNLLSSAVDKAVRSSNGHLDLFLRFLLGVSLESNQRLFQDLLTHTEESSENIREITQYIKDKIKTDDELSGKRPIRLFQKTKNLSAERSINLFLCLLEVKDQTLAREIQEFVKSDKHSEEELSPAHCSTISYMIEMSEEPLDELDFNKFNTSAEGRRRLTAAVRNCRRAL
;
A
#
# COMPACT_ATOMS: atom_id res chain seq x y z
N MET A 1 -25.25 1.76 -12.01
CA MET A 1 -23.79 1.64 -12.23
C MET A 1 -23.10 2.96 -12.54
N LYS A 2 -23.45 3.70 -13.61
CA LYS A 2 -22.83 5.01 -13.92
C LYS A 2 -22.77 5.95 -12.71
N ASN A 3 -23.91 6.27 -12.09
CA ASN A 3 -23.97 7.15 -10.90
C ASN A 3 -23.12 6.64 -9.72
N LYS A 4 -22.92 5.33 -9.59
CA LYS A 4 -22.14 4.70 -8.51
C LYS A 4 -20.63 4.86 -8.71
N TYR A 5 -20.16 4.88 -9.96
CA TYR A 5 -18.72 4.83 -10.28
C TYR A 5 -18.20 6.04 -11.08
N GLU A 6 -19.07 6.97 -11.49
CA GLU A 6 -18.66 8.20 -12.19
C GLU A 6 -17.86 9.17 -11.29
N ARG A 7 -17.99 9.01 -9.97
CA ARG A 7 -17.37 9.86 -8.95
C ARG A 7 -16.42 9.02 -8.10
N LEU A 8 -15.19 9.51 -7.93
CA LEU A 8 -14.30 8.99 -6.89
C LEU A 8 -14.57 9.76 -5.60
N PHE A 9 -14.85 9.01 -4.53
CA PHE A 9 -14.91 9.58 -3.18
C PHE A 9 -13.48 9.70 -2.64
N GLU A 10 -12.96 10.92 -2.67
CA GLU A 10 -11.60 11.26 -2.21
C GLU A 10 -11.63 12.06 -0.92
N GLY A 11 -12.69 11.91 -0.13
CA GLY A 11 -12.99 12.78 0.99
C GLY A 11 -14.33 13.47 0.87
N VAL A 12 -14.61 14.31 1.87
CA VAL A 12 -15.93 14.74 2.38
C VAL A 12 -17.05 14.89 1.34
N ASN A 13 -18.25 14.43 1.74
CA ASN A 13 -19.57 14.83 1.24
C ASN A 13 -19.69 16.36 1.10
N HIS A 14 -19.31 16.90 -0.05
CA HIS A 14 -19.92 18.10 -0.57
C HIS A 14 -20.91 17.69 -1.65
N GLY A 15 -22.08 18.32 -1.65
CA GLY A 15 -22.95 18.37 -2.82
C GLY A 15 -22.24 18.93 -4.07
N ASP A 16 -21.04 19.50 -3.94
CA ASP A 16 -20.32 20.23 -5.00
C ASP A 16 -18.83 19.84 -5.23
N THR A 17 -18.23 18.86 -4.53
CA THR A 17 -16.82 18.44 -4.81
C THR A 17 -16.65 16.93 -4.93
N GLN A 18 -17.42 16.31 -5.81
CA GLN A 18 -17.11 14.96 -6.26
C GLN A 18 -16.31 15.04 -7.55
N THR A 19 -15.07 14.57 -7.50
CA THR A 19 -14.20 14.57 -8.68
C THR A 19 -14.66 13.48 -9.63
N LEU A 20 -15.02 13.88 -10.85
CA LEU A 20 -15.36 12.92 -11.90
C LEU A 20 -14.14 12.04 -12.18
N LEU A 21 -14.32 10.72 -12.08
CA LEU A 21 -13.24 9.76 -12.32
C LEU A 21 -12.56 10.02 -13.67
N ASN A 22 -13.35 10.28 -14.73
CA ASN A 22 -12.85 10.58 -16.07
C ASN A 22 -11.94 11.83 -16.14
N ARG A 23 -12.06 12.80 -15.22
CA ARG A 23 -11.23 14.02 -15.20
C ARG A 23 -9.83 13.76 -14.67
N ILE A 24 -9.71 12.88 -13.68
CA ILE A 24 -8.46 12.60 -12.96
C ILE A 24 -7.83 11.25 -13.29
N TYR A 25 -8.58 10.36 -13.94
CA TYR A 25 -8.08 9.04 -14.31
C TYR A 25 -6.86 9.18 -15.22
N THR A 26 -5.78 8.57 -14.79
CA THR A 26 -4.56 8.38 -15.56
C THR A 26 -4.43 6.90 -15.82
N GLN A 27 -4.25 6.52 -17.09
CA GLN A 27 -4.17 5.12 -17.48
C GLN A 27 -3.03 4.44 -16.71
N LEU A 28 -3.32 3.34 -16.02
CA LEU A 28 -2.29 2.57 -15.33
C LEU A 28 -1.54 1.67 -16.31
N TYR A 29 -0.24 1.46 -16.06
CA TYR A 29 0.55 0.49 -16.80
C TYR A 29 0.24 -0.92 -16.28
N ILE A 30 -0.35 -1.76 -17.13
CA ILE A 30 -0.72 -3.14 -16.80
C ILE A 30 0.00 -4.06 -17.77
N ILE A 31 0.57 -5.15 -17.27
CA ILE A 31 1.29 -6.15 -18.06
C ILE A 31 0.59 -7.50 -17.97
N GLU A 32 0.76 -8.33 -19.01
CA GLU A 32 0.40 -9.76 -18.98
C GLU A 32 1.54 -10.59 -18.38
N GLY A 33 1.21 -11.43 -17.39
CA GLY A 33 2.17 -12.19 -16.60
C GLY A 33 2.41 -11.60 -15.20
N GLU A 34 3.48 -12.04 -14.55
CA GLU A 34 3.97 -11.50 -13.28
C GLU A 34 5.46 -11.18 -13.37
N SER A 35 5.85 -10.07 -12.76
CA SER A 35 7.26 -9.71 -12.58
C SER A 35 7.96 -10.66 -11.59
N GLU A 36 9.24 -10.96 -11.84
CA GLU A 36 10.03 -11.86 -10.98
C GLU A 36 10.16 -11.29 -9.55
N GLY A 37 9.65 -12.02 -8.56
CA GLY A 37 9.75 -11.67 -7.15
C GLY A 37 8.62 -12.27 -6.31
N VAL A 38 8.90 -13.41 -5.65
CA VAL A 38 7.95 -14.03 -4.69
C VAL A 38 7.73 -13.09 -3.50
N ASN A 39 6.48 -12.96 -3.11
CA ASN A 39 5.86 -11.67 -2.87
C ASN A 39 5.25 -11.60 -1.46
N GLU A 40 6.11 -11.40 -0.45
CA GLU A 40 5.71 -11.23 0.95
C GLU A 40 6.17 -9.90 1.57
N GLU A 41 6.98 -9.10 0.86
CA GLU A 41 7.57 -7.85 1.38
C GLU A 41 6.58 -6.67 1.44
N HIS A 42 6.83 -5.69 2.32
CA HIS A 42 6.05 -4.46 2.43
C HIS A 42 5.98 -3.66 1.12
N GLU A 43 4.85 -3.01 0.84
CA GLU A 43 4.51 -2.48 -0.49
C GLU A 43 5.46 -1.37 -0.96
N VAL A 44 5.84 -0.47 -0.06
CA VAL A 44 6.83 0.58 -0.35
C VAL A 44 8.18 -0.03 -0.74
N LEU A 45 8.58 -1.13 -0.11
CA LEU A 45 9.83 -1.82 -0.44
C LEU A 45 9.75 -2.51 -1.80
N GLN A 46 8.59 -3.10 -2.13
CA GLN A 46 8.37 -3.67 -3.45
C GLN A 46 8.52 -2.62 -4.53
N MET A 47 8.04 -1.40 -4.29
CA MET A 47 8.23 -0.29 -5.24
C MET A 47 9.69 0.12 -5.35
N GLU A 48 10.38 0.29 -4.22
CA GLU A 48 11.81 0.63 -4.19
C GLU A 48 12.64 -0.43 -4.93
N LYS A 49 12.28 -1.71 -4.81
CA LYS A 49 12.86 -2.81 -5.55
C LYS A 49 12.51 -2.76 -7.04
N ARG A 50 11.27 -2.44 -7.39
CA ARG A 50 10.81 -2.34 -8.78
C ARG A 50 11.43 -1.19 -9.54
N ALA A 51 11.55 -0.01 -8.92
CA ALA A 51 12.23 1.15 -9.48
C ALA A 51 13.68 0.79 -9.91
N ARG A 52 14.25 -0.22 -9.26
CA ARG A 52 15.57 -0.76 -9.56
C ARG A 52 15.55 -1.85 -10.63
N THR A 53 14.50 -2.66 -10.79
CA THR A 53 14.46 -3.78 -11.77
C THR A 53 14.21 -3.33 -13.23
N LYS A 54 14.69 -4.10 -14.22
CA LYS A 54 14.43 -3.81 -15.64
C LYS A 54 12.93 -3.89 -15.94
N PRO A 55 12.40 -3.03 -16.85
CA PRO A 55 11.08 -3.29 -17.44
C PRO A 55 11.13 -4.66 -18.08
N SER A 56 10.22 -5.52 -17.65
CA SER A 56 10.04 -6.84 -18.24
C SER A 56 9.62 -6.71 -19.70
N GLN A 57 9.96 -7.71 -20.53
CA GLN A 57 9.47 -7.81 -21.91
C GLN A 57 7.99 -8.24 -21.96
N HIS A 58 7.21 -7.91 -20.92
CA HIS A 58 5.82 -8.31 -20.83
C HIS A 58 4.94 -7.44 -21.74
N THR A 59 3.94 -8.09 -22.34
CA THR A 59 3.00 -7.42 -23.23
C THR A 59 2.11 -6.48 -22.42
N PRO A 60 2.04 -5.18 -22.77
CA PRO A 60 1.11 -4.27 -22.10
C PRO A 60 -0.34 -4.67 -22.42
N VAL A 61 -1.21 -4.53 -21.42
CA VAL A 61 -2.64 -4.83 -21.52
C VAL A 61 -3.44 -3.58 -21.18
N TYR A 62 -4.37 -3.18 -22.03
CA TYR A 62 -5.32 -2.13 -21.69
C TYR A 62 -6.43 -2.69 -20.80
N CYS A 63 -6.85 -1.94 -19.79
CA CYS A 63 -7.87 -2.38 -18.83
C CYS A 63 -9.18 -2.79 -19.52
N ASN A 64 -9.60 -2.07 -20.56
CA ASN A 64 -10.81 -2.38 -21.34
C ASN A 64 -10.64 -3.59 -22.28
N ASP A 65 -9.42 -4.08 -22.46
CA ASP A 65 -9.10 -5.23 -23.30
C ASP A 65 -8.71 -6.46 -22.47
N ILE A 66 -8.96 -6.44 -21.15
CA ILE A 66 -8.48 -7.46 -20.23
C ILE A 66 -8.95 -8.89 -20.58
N PHE A 67 -10.17 -9.03 -21.13
CA PHE A 67 -10.75 -10.28 -21.62
C PHE A 67 -10.53 -10.54 -23.12
N LYS A 68 -9.87 -9.62 -23.85
CA LYS A 68 -9.61 -9.78 -25.29
C LYS A 68 -8.27 -10.46 -25.52
N ALA A 69 -8.16 -11.26 -26.57
CA ALA A 69 -6.91 -11.87 -26.98
C ALA A 69 -5.85 -10.79 -27.31
N SER A 70 -4.59 -11.02 -26.96
CA SER A 70 -3.50 -10.09 -27.24
C SER A 70 -3.24 -10.01 -28.75
N ALA A 71 -3.15 -8.80 -29.31
CA ALA A 71 -3.08 -8.56 -30.76
C ALA A 71 -1.72 -8.92 -31.42
N GLY A 72 -0.80 -9.57 -30.70
CA GLY A 72 0.60 -9.75 -31.10
C GLY A 72 0.97 -11.05 -31.82
N ALA A 73 0.04 -11.99 -32.00
CA ALA A 73 0.33 -13.26 -32.67
C ALA A 73 0.06 -13.20 -34.18
N GLY A 74 1.04 -13.63 -34.99
CA GLY A 74 0.98 -13.63 -36.46
C GLY A 74 -0.20 -14.45 -37.03
N HIS A 75 -0.47 -14.26 -38.32
CA HIS A 75 -1.61 -14.85 -39.05
C HIS A 75 -1.73 -16.38 -39.00
N GLU A 76 -0.67 -17.11 -38.62
CA GLU A 76 -0.67 -18.58 -38.53
C GLU A 76 -1.11 -19.13 -37.15
N GLU A 77 -1.13 -18.31 -36.09
CA GLU A 77 -1.63 -18.71 -34.75
C GLU A 77 -3.12 -18.42 -34.52
N LYS A 78 -3.73 -17.61 -35.40
CA LYS A 78 -5.17 -17.27 -35.33
C LYS A 78 -6.08 -18.49 -35.44
N ILE A 79 -5.64 -19.56 -36.11
CA ILE A 79 -6.44 -20.78 -36.32
C ILE A 79 -6.41 -21.72 -35.09
N LYS A 80 -5.46 -21.56 -34.16
CA LYS A 80 -5.44 -22.29 -32.86
C LYS A 80 -6.00 -21.47 -31.68
N GLN A 81 -6.00 -20.14 -31.77
CA GLN A 81 -6.48 -19.26 -30.70
C GLN A 81 -8.00 -19.01 -30.69
N GLU A 82 -8.74 -19.43 -31.71
CA GLU A 82 -10.21 -19.44 -31.68
C GLU A 82 -10.81 -20.37 -30.59
N LYS A 83 -9.99 -21.11 -29.83
CA LYS A 83 -10.43 -22.12 -28.84
C LYS A 83 -10.06 -21.88 -27.37
N ALA A 84 -9.50 -20.74 -26.97
CA ALA A 84 -9.38 -20.39 -25.55
C ALA A 84 -9.82 -18.95 -25.32
N GLN A 85 -11.14 -18.73 -25.22
CA GLN A 85 -11.68 -17.48 -24.73
C GLN A 85 -11.15 -17.23 -23.31
N ILE A 86 -10.57 -16.05 -23.06
CA ILE A 86 -10.09 -15.66 -21.73
C ILE A 86 -11.32 -15.46 -20.86
N LYS A 87 -11.64 -16.43 -20.00
CA LYS A 87 -12.79 -16.38 -19.09
C LYS A 87 -12.43 -15.77 -17.76
N THR A 88 -11.36 -16.25 -17.13
CA THR A 88 -10.93 -15.82 -15.80
C THR A 88 -9.61 -15.07 -15.87
N VAL A 89 -9.62 -13.84 -15.35
CA VAL A 89 -8.42 -12.99 -15.22
C VAL A 89 -8.14 -12.73 -13.74
N LEU A 90 -6.92 -12.97 -13.31
CA LEU A 90 -6.41 -12.52 -12.01
C LEU A 90 -5.47 -11.34 -12.22
N THR A 91 -5.77 -10.20 -11.61
CA THR A 91 -4.92 -9.01 -11.63
C THR A 91 -4.26 -8.81 -10.28
N LYS A 92 -2.93 -8.89 -10.29
CA LYS A 92 -2.08 -8.62 -9.14
C LYS A 92 -1.69 -7.15 -9.05
N GLY A 93 -1.49 -6.67 -7.84
CA GLY A 93 -0.88 -5.37 -7.59
C GLY A 93 -0.80 -5.06 -6.11
N ILE A 94 0.22 -4.31 -5.70
CA ILE A 94 0.38 -3.85 -4.31
C ILE A 94 -0.80 -2.93 -3.88
N ALA A 95 -1.06 -2.71 -2.59
CA ALA A 95 -2.11 -1.76 -2.20
C ALA A 95 -1.79 -0.34 -2.66
N GLY A 96 -2.84 0.47 -2.77
CA GLY A 96 -2.75 1.81 -3.34
C GLY A 96 -2.48 1.89 -4.85
N ILE A 97 -2.01 0.81 -5.51
CA ILE A 97 -1.56 0.83 -6.92
C ILE A 97 -2.67 1.12 -7.95
N GLY A 98 -3.94 1.07 -7.53
CA GLY A 98 -5.10 1.36 -8.39
C GLY A 98 -5.88 0.14 -8.89
N LYS A 99 -5.83 -1.00 -8.19
CA LYS A 99 -6.65 -2.19 -8.51
C LYS A 99 -8.14 -1.85 -8.57
N THR A 100 -8.73 -1.38 -7.47
CA THR A 100 -10.14 -0.99 -7.38
C THR A 100 -10.47 0.15 -8.35
N VAL A 101 -9.60 1.16 -8.51
CA VAL A 101 -9.83 2.26 -9.46
C VAL A 101 -9.88 1.76 -10.92
N SER A 102 -9.11 0.73 -11.26
CA SER A 102 -9.18 0.08 -12.59
C SER A 102 -10.52 -0.61 -12.80
N VAL A 103 -11.01 -1.33 -11.78
CA VAL A 103 -12.35 -1.93 -11.79
C VAL A 103 -13.43 -0.87 -11.99
N GLN A 104 -13.38 0.22 -11.21
CA GLN A 104 -14.34 1.33 -11.32
C GLN A 104 -14.32 1.97 -12.71
N LYS A 105 -13.12 2.17 -13.28
CA LYS A 105 -12.97 2.74 -14.63
C LYS A 105 -13.55 1.83 -15.71
N PHE A 106 -13.28 0.52 -15.62
CA PHE A 106 -13.80 -0.50 -16.53
C PHE A 106 -15.34 -0.51 -16.54
N ILE A 107 -15.95 -0.46 -15.35
CA ILE A 107 -17.41 -0.39 -15.20
C ILE A 107 -17.96 0.92 -15.73
N LEU A 108 -17.30 2.04 -15.46
CA LEU A 108 -17.74 3.36 -15.93
C LEU A 108 -17.73 3.42 -17.46
N ASP A 109 -16.68 2.93 -18.12
CA ASP A 109 -16.61 2.88 -19.57
C ASP A 109 -17.68 1.98 -20.19
N TRP A 110 -18.02 0.86 -19.54
CA TRP A 110 -19.16 0.04 -19.94
C TRP A 110 -20.49 0.78 -19.79
N ALA A 111 -20.73 1.39 -18.62
CA ALA A 111 -21.97 2.10 -18.32
C ALA A 111 -22.16 3.38 -19.16
N GLU A 112 -21.09 3.97 -19.68
CA GLU A 112 -21.11 5.13 -20.59
C GLU A 112 -21.17 4.76 -22.08
N GLY A 113 -21.16 3.47 -22.43
CA GLY A 113 -21.22 3.05 -23.83
C GLY A 113 -19.86 3.05 -24.56
N LYS A 114 -18.75 3.25 -23.86
CA LYS A 114 -17.41 3.46 -24.44
C LYS A 114 -16.66 2.16 -24.73
N ALA A 115 -16.88 1.13 -23.93
CA ALA A 115 -16.20 -0.16 -24.05
C ALA A 115 -17.09 -1.33 -23.61
N ASN A 116 -16.71 -2.57 -23.97
CA ASN A 116 -17.35 -3.82 -23.52
C ASN A 116 -18.87 -3.89 -23.74
N GLN A 117 -19.37 -3.28 -24.82
CA GLN A 117 -20.81 -3.24 -25.15
C GLN A 117 -21.40 -4.61 -25.54
N ASP A 118 -20.55 -5.63 -25.65
CA ASP A 118 -20.92 -7.03 -25.80
C ASP A 118 -21.33 -7.69 -24.46
N VAL A 119 -21.18 -7.00 -23.33
CA VAL A 119 -21.55 -7.48 -21.98
C VAL A 119 -22.92 -6.92 -21.57
N ASP A 120 -23.84 -7.81 -21.20
CA ASP A 120 -25.20 -7.47 -20.77
C ASP A 120 -25.26 -7.11 -19.27
N PHE A 121 -24.54 -7.86 -18.42
CA PHE A 121 -24.51 -7.66 -16.98
C PHE A 121 -23.07 -7.58 -16.44
N MET A 122 -22.82 -6.60 -15.56
CA MET A 122 -21.60 -6.52 -14.76
C MET A 122 -21.95 -6.51 -13.27
N PHE A 123 -21.51 -7.54 -12.54
CA PHE A 123 -21.69 -7.66 -11.10
C PHE A 123 -20.36 -7.48 -10.37
N VAL A 124 -20.36 -6.65 -9.33
CA VAL A 124 -19.16 -6.39 -8.52
C VAL A 124 -19.40 -6.95 -7.13
N LEU A 125 -18.52 -7.84 -6.71
CA LEU A 125 -18.61 -8.56 -5.44
C LEU A 125 -17.30 -8.36 -4.66
N PRO A 126 -17.17 -7.29 -3.88
CA PRO A 126 -15.94 -7.05 -3.13
C PRO A 126 -15.82 -8.03 -1.96
N PHE A 127 -14.65 -8.62 -1.76
CA PHE A 127 -14.44 -9.65 -0.73
C PHE A 127 -14.68 -9.14 0.69
N ARG A 128 -14.34 -7.87 0.96
CA ARG A 128 -14.66 -7.21 2.24
C ARG A 128 -16.16 -7.29 2.59
N GLU A 129 -17.03 -7.22 1.59
CA GLU A 129 -18.48 -7.29 1.77
C GLU A 129 -18.94 -8.73 1.91
N LEU A 130 -18.39 -9.63 1.09
CA LEU A 130 -18.70 -11.07 1.15
C LEU A 130 -18.33 -11.69 2.51
N ASN A 131 -17.29 -11.19 3.17
CA ASN A 131 -16.91 -11.63 4.52
C ASN A 131 -18.03 -11.46 5.56
N LEU A 132 -18.87 -10.44 5.41
CA LEU A 132 -19.96 -10.13 6.35
C LEU A 132 -21.09 -11.16 6.28
N ILE A 133 -21.22 -11.84 5.15
CA ILE A 133 -22.30 -12.80 4.86
C ILE A 133 -21.79 -14.23 4.68
N ARG A 134 -20.50 -14.49 4.94
CA ARG A 134 -19.85 -15.79 4.72
C ARG A 134 -20.51 -16.97 5.45
N ASP A 135 -21.11 -16.71 6.61
CA ASP A 135 -21.71 -17.73 7.48
C ASP A 135 -23.19 -18.00 7.13
N HIS A 136 -23.73 -17.33 6.11
CA HIS A 136 -25.10 -17.46 5.64
C HIS A 136 -25.18 -18.29 4.36
N GLN A 137 -26.36 -18.86 4.10
CA GLN A 137 -26.65 -19.62 2.89
C GLN A 137 -27.37 -18.72 1.88
N TYR A 138 -26.89 -18.74 0.65
CA TYR A 138 -27.35 -17.89 -0.44
C TYR A 138 -27.57 -18.70 -1.71
N SER A 139 -28.61 -18.37 -2.46
CA SER A 139 -28.61 -18.66 -3.90
C SER A 139 -27.86 -17.55 -4.63
N LEU A 140 -27.36 -17.82 -5.84
CA LEU A 140 -26.64 -16.80 -6.62
C LEU A 140 -27.52 -15.59 -6.87
N HIS A 141 -28.79 -15.78 -7.24
CA HIS A 141 -29.69 -14.66 -7.48
C HIS A 141 -29.94 -13.86 -6.20
N ARG A 142 -30.14 -14.50 -5.05
CA ARG A 142 -30.30 -13.80 -3.78
C ARG A 142 -29.04 -13.02 -3.39
N LEU A 143 -27.86 -13.61 -3.63
CA LEU A 143 -26.60 -12.92 -3.42
C LEU A 143 -26.54 -11.67 -4.31
N LEU A 144 -26.89 -11.78 -5.59
CA LEU A 144 -26.90 -10.64 -6.50
C LEU A 144 -27.91 -9.56 -6.10
N LEU A 145 -29.09 -9.93 -5.60
CA LEU A 145 -30.08 -8.97 -5.10
C LEU A 145 -29.57 -8.16 -3.90
N ASP A 146 -28.80 -8.78 -3.01
CA ASP A 146 -28.20 -8.08 -1.86
C ASP A 146 -27.21 -6.98 -2.29
N PHE A 147 -26.47 -7.18 -3.40
CA PHE A 147 -25.53 -6.19 -3.95
C PHE A 147 -26.19 -5.24 -4.97
N HIS A 148 -27.26 -5.69 -5.62
CA HIS A 148 -27.96 -5.02 -6.72
C HIS A 148 -29.49 -5.21 -6.56
N PRO A 149 -30.12 -4.49 -5.61
CA PRO A 149 -31.56 -4.61 -5.36
C PRO A 149 -32.44 -4.29 -6.58
N GLU A 150 -31.90 -3.55 -7.54
CA GLU A 150 -32.58 -3.21 -8.80
C GLU A 150 -32.90 -4.42 -9.69
N LEU A 151 -32.43 -5.62 -9.34
CA LEU A 151 -32.70 -6.88 -10.05
C LEU A 151 -33.91 -7.63 -9.49
N GLU A 152 -34.68 -7.08 -8.54
CA GLU A 152 -35.79 -7.77 -7.86
C GLU A 152 -36.84 -8.34 -8.81
N ASP A 153 -37.17 -7.58 -9.88
CA ASP A 153 -38.15 -8.00 -10.88
C ASP A 153 -37.58 -8.94 -11.96
N LEU A 154 -36.29 -9.28 -11.89
CA LEU A 154 -35.59 -10.03 -12.93
C LEU A 154 -35.65 -11.53 -12.68
N GLU A 155 -36.14 -12.30 -13.66
CA GLU A 155 -36.11 -13.76 -13.55
C GLU A 155 -34.67 -14.32 -13.59
N PRO A 156 -34.26 -15.18 -12.65
CA PRO A 156 -32.89 -15.70 -12.57
C PRO A 156 -32.38 -16.41 -13.84
N LYS A 157 -33.29 -16.95 -14.65
CA LYS A 157 -32.96 -17.67 -15.90
C LYS A 157 -32.29 -16.77 -16.94
N ILE A 158 -32.47 -15.46 -16.87
CA ILE A 158 -31.94 -14.54 -17.87
C ILE A 158 -30.40 -14.51 -17.85
N TYR A 159 -29.77 -14.74 -16.69
CA TYR A 159 -28.32 -14.72 -16.57
C TYR A 159 -27.63 -15.77 -17.44
N GLU A 160 -28.31 -16.89 -17.74
CA GLU A 160 -27.77 -17.96 -18.60
C GLU A 160 -27.77 -17.59 -20.09
N GLN A 161 -28.64 -16.66 -20.50
CA GLN A 161 -28.79 -16.22 -21.88
C GLN A 161 -27.97 -14.97 -22.19
N CYS A 162 -27.43 -14.34 -21.15
CA CYS A 162 -26.70 -13.08 -21.23
C CYS A 162 -25.20 -13.28 -21.05
N ARG A 163 -24.42 -12.36 -21.60
CA ARG A 163 -22.99 -12.27 -21.33
C ARG A 163 -22.77 -11.53 -20.02
N VAL A 164 -22.44 -12.29 -18.98
CA VAL A 164 -22.25 -11.79 -17.62
C VAL A 164 -20.76 -11.66 -17.29
N VAL A 165 -20.38 -10.56 -16.65
CA VAL A 165 -19.06 -10.37 -16.03
C VAL A 165 -19.23 -10.30 -14.52
N PHE A 166 -18.49 -11.14 -13.79
CA PHE A 166 -18.31 -11.04 -12.34
C PHE A 166 -16.95 -10.42 -12.04
N ILE A 167 -16.93 -9.41 -11.16
CA ILE A 167 -15.72 -8.77 -10.69
C ILE A 167 -15.60 -9.01 -9.18
N PHE A 168 -14.65 -9.85 -8.79
CA PHE A 168 -14.31 -10.10 -7.39
C PHE A 168 -13.15 -9.19 -6.98
N ASP A 169 -13.46 -8.08 -6.31
CA ASP A 169 -12.46 -7.07 -5.93
C ASP A 169 -11.89 -7.35 -4.53
N GLY A 170 -10.56 -7.37 -4.43
CA GLY A 170 -9.84 -7.44 -3.14
C GLY A 170 -9.73 -8.83 -2.52
N LEU A 171 -9.32 -9.88 -3.27
CA LEU A 171 -9.13 -11.24 -2.73
C LEU A 171 -8.24 -11.28 -1.47
N ASP A 172 -7.28 -10.37 -1.35
CA ASP A 172 -6.43 -10.24 -0.16
C ASP A 172 -7.15 -9.77 1.11
N GLU A 173 -8.39 -9.32 0.98
CA GLU A 173 -9.28 -8.96 2.09
C GLU A 173 -10.18 -10.15 2.48
N SER A 174 -10.13 -11.27 1.76
CA SER A 174 -10.99 -12.44 2.00
C SER A 174 -10.67 -13.12 3.33
N ARG A 175 -11.70 -13.33 4.15
CA ARG A 175 -11.73 -14.24 5.31
C ARG A 175 -12.54 -15.51 5.00
N ILE A 176 -12.88 -15.74 3.73
CA ILE A 176 -13.62 -16.90 3.24
C ILE A 176 -12.61 -17.98 2.86
N THR A 177 -12.74 -19.15 3.46
CA THR A 177 -11.91 -20.31 3.09
C THR A 177 -12.51 -20.96 1.85
N LEU A 178 -11.83 -20.81 0.72
CA LEU A 178 -12.21 -21.49 -0.53
C LEU A 178 -11.64 -22.92 -0.48
N ASN A 179 -12.51 -23.91 -0.31
CA ASN A 179 -12.11 -25.32 -0.35
C ASN A 179 -12.13 -25.80 -1.82
N PHE A 180 -10.96 -26.08 -2.38
CA PHE A 180 -10.81 -26.54 -3.77
C PHE A 180 -10.88 -28.07 -3.89
N SER A 181 -11.48 -28.75 -2.91
CA SER A 181 -11.71 -30.19 -2.96
C SER A 181 -12.81 -30.51 -3.98
N ASP A 182 -12.62 -31.58 -4.75
CA ASP A 182 -13.59 -32.01 -5.77
C ASP A 182 -14.89 -32.60 -5.15
N GLU A 183 -14.97 -32.68 -3.82
CA GLU A 183 -16.03 -33.33 -3.04
C GLU A 183 -17.17 -32.38 -2.65
N GLU A 184 -16.93 -31.07 -2.55
CA GLU A 184 -17.97 -30.05 -2.31
C GLU A 184 -18.58 -29.59 -3.64
N LYS A 185 -19.40 -30.47 -4.24
CA LYS A 185 -20.30 -30.06 -5.32
C LYS A 185 -21.54 -29.40 -4.69
N VAL A 186 -22.00 -28.28 -5.23
CA VAL A 186 -23.45 -27.97 -5.21
C VAL A 186 -24.13 -29.24 -5.71
N CYS A 187 -25.15 -29.74 -5.02
CA CYS A 187 -25.80 -31.04 -5.25
C CYS A 187 -26.35 -31.19 -6.68
N ALA A 188 -25.45 -31.35 -7.66
CA ALA A 188 -25.72 -31.48 -9.07
C ALA A 188 -25.16 -32.82 -9.55
N VAL A 189 -25.47 -33.90 -8.83
CA VAL A 189 -25.31 -35.27 -9.32
C VAL A 189 -26.46 -36.09 -8.76
N THR A 190 -27.56 -36.22 -9.50
CA THR A 190 -27.95 -37.53 -10.03
C THR A 190 -28.53 -37.40 -11.44
N GLU A 191 -28.20 -38.36 -12.29
CA GLU A 191 -28.54 -38.49 -13.71
C GLU A 191 -30.04 -38.30 -13.98
N SER A 192 -30.38 -37.31 -14.83
CA SER A 192 -31.61 -37.20 -15.66
C SER A 192 -31.57 -35.87 -16.40
N SER A 193 -31.94 -35.91 -17.68
CA SER A 193 -31.80 -34.91 -18.75
C SER A 193 -32.68 -33.65 -18.66
N SER A 194 -32.28 -32.63 -19.44
CA SER A 194 -33.04 -31.48 -19.98
C SER A 194 -33.16 -30.18 -19.14
N ASP A 195 -33.35 -29.07 -19.87
CA ASP A 195 -33.09 -27.66 -19.54
C ASP A 195 -33.71 -27.09 -18.25
N GLU A 196 -34.57 -27.84 -17.57
CA GLU A 196 -35.12 -27.47 -16.25
C GLU A 196 -34.09 -27.56 -15.10
N LYS A 197 -33.00 -28.33 -15.28
CA LYS A 197 -32.03 -28.61 -14.21
C LYS A 197 -30.97 -27.54 -13.98
N LYS A 198 -30.65 -26.72 -14.99
CA LYS A 198 -29.68 -25.60 -14.87
C LYS A 198 -30.25 -24.44 -14.04
N VAL A 199 -31.56 -24.21 -14.20
CA VAL A 199 -32.36 -23.23 -13.44
C VAL A 199 -32.21 -23.44 -11.93
N CYS A 200 -32.15 -24.70 -11.46
CA CYS A 200 -32.02 -25.02 -10.04
C CYS A 200 -30.73 -24.48 -9.43
N ALA A 201 -29.60 -24.51 -10.14
CA ALA A 201 -28.29 -24.16 -9.57
C ALA A 201 -28.14 -22.66 -9.23
N VAL A 202 -28.85 -21.76 -9.95
CA VAL A 202 -28.85 -20.32 -9.66
C VAL A 202 -29.74 -19.98 -8.46
N THR A 203 -30.79 -20.79 -8.22
CA THR A 203 -31.78 -20.61 -7.16
C THR A 203 -31.54 -21.46 -5.90
N GLU A 204 -30.62 -22.44 -5.98
CA GLU A 204 -30.26 -23.32 -4.87
C GLU A 204 -29.36 -22.60 -3.87
N SER A 205 -29.72 -22.67 -2.58
CA SER A 205 -28.94 -22.06 -1.51
C SER A 205 -27.69 -22.86 -1.20
N SER A 206 -26.55 -22.20 -1.12
CA SER A 206 -25.25 -22.76 -0.75
C SER A 206 -24.42 -21.72 0.02
N SER A 207 -23.28 -22.11 0.58
CA SER A 207 -22.38 -21.11 1.18
C SER A 207 -21.81 -20.18 0.11
N VAL A 208 -21.44 -18.96 0.50
CA VAL A 208 -20.80 -17.99 -0.40
C VAL A 208 -19.52 -18.58 -1.03
N ALA A 209 -18.75 -19.35 -0.25
CA ALA A 209 -17.55 -20.04 -0.73
C ALA A 209 -17.88 -21.01 -1.89
N VAL A 210 -18.93 -21.81 -1.75
CA VAL A 210 -19.37 -22.78 -2.76
C VAL A 210 -19.90 -22.09 -4.01
N LEU A 211 -20.65 -20.99 -3.89
CA LEU A 211 -21.12 -20.20 -5.04
C LEU A 211 -19.95 -19.62 -5.85
N MET A 212 -19.00 -18.96 -5.16
CA MET A 212 -17.81 -18.38 -5.79
C MET A 212 -16.98 -19.45 -6.49
N TRP A 213 -16.76 -20.56 -5.80
CA TRP A 213 -16.04 -21.71 -6.34
C TRP A 213 -16.72 -22.26 -7.60
N SER A 214 -18.04 -22.45 -7.56
CA SER A 214 -18.81 -22.97 -8.68
C SER A 214 -18.76 -22.05 -9.91
N LEU A 215 -18.72 -20.73 -9.70
CA LEU A 215 -18.49 -19.75 -10.77
C LEU A 215 -17.08 -19.91 -11.37
N LEU A 216 -16.04 -19.96 -10.53
CA LEU A 216 -14.63 -20.09 -10.98
C LEU A 216 -14.37 -21.37 -11.74
N LYS A 217 -14.98 -22.48 -11.30
CA LYS A 217 -14.89 -23.78 -11.95
C LYS A 217 -15.73 -23.85 -13.24
N GLY A 218 -16.73 -22.98 -13.37
CA GLY A 218 -17.68 -22.95 -14.48
C GLY A 218 -18.82 -23.97 -14.33
N ASP A 219 -19.04 -24.51 -13.13
CA ASP A 219 -20.21 -25.33 -12.80
C ASP A 219 -21.48 -24.45 -12.73
N LEU A 220 -21.33 -23.18 -12.35
CA LEU A 220 -22.37 -22.15 -12.31
C LEU A 220 -22.06 -21.07 -13.35
N LEU A 221 -23.04 -20.72 -14.20
CA LEU A 221 -22.91 -19.77 -15.32
C LEU A 221 -21.62 -19.97 -16.16
N PRO A 222 -21.50 -21.09 -16.91
CA PRO A 222 -20.25 -21.47 -17.59
C PRO A 222 -19.72 -20.47 -18.64
N SER A 223 -20.59 -19.57 -19.12
CA SER A 223 -20.28 -18.53 -20.10
C SER A 223 -19.82 -17.21 -19.45
N ALA A 224 -19.87 -17.10 -18.12
CA ALA A 224 -19.49 -15.89 -17.42
C ALA A 224 -18.00 -15.60 -17.53
N LEU A 225 -17.68 -14.31 -17.59
CA LEU A 225 -16.31 -13.79 -17.49
C LEU A 225 -16.05 -13.39 -16.04
N ILE A 226 -14.87 -13.69 -15.53
CA ILE A 226 -14.52 -13.45 -14.13
C ILE A 226 -13.24 -12.63 -14.07
N TRP A 227 -13.29 -11.49 -13.39
CA TRP A 227 -12.12 -10.68 -13.09
C TRP A 227 -11.90 -10.63 -11.58
N ILE A 228 -10.70 -10.98 -11.14
CA ILE A 228 -10.33 -11.02 -9.72
C ILE A 228 -9.17 -10.06 -9.52
N THR A 229 -9.24 -9.20 -8.50
CA THR A 229 -8.11 -8.36 -8.10
C THR A 229 -7.54 -8.86 -6.78
N SER A 230 -6.21 -8.81 -6.62
CA SER A 230 -5.56 -9.29 -5.40
C SER A 230 -4.20 -8.65 -5.17
N ARG A 231 -3.81 -8.48 -3.91
CA ARG A 231 -2.37 -8.38 -3.58
C ARG A 231 -1.65 -9.69 -3.91
N PRO A 232 -0.40 -9.64 -4.38
CA PRO A 232 0.32 -10.85 -4.75
C PRO A 232 0.39 -11.92 -3.66
N ALA A 233 0.50 -11.51 -2.38
CA ALA A 233 0.56 -12.41 -1.23
C ALA A 233 -0.69 -13.30 -1.09
N ALA A 234 -1.87 -12.84 -1.54
CA ALA A 234 -3.12 -13.59 -1.45
C ALA A 234 -3.52 -14.29 -2.75
N ALA A 235 -2.81 -14.03 -3.85
CA ALA A 235 -3.13 -14.61 -5.15
C ALA A 235 -3.09 -16.14 -5.18
N HIS A 236 -2.27 -16.75 -4.32
CA HIS A 236 -2.16 -18.21 -4.19
C HIS A 236 -3.43 -18.88 -3.64
N GLN A 237 -4.36 -18.10 -3.06
CA GLN A 237 -5.66 -18.59 -2.62
C GLN A 237 -6.49 -19.14 -3.80
N ILE A 238 -6.18 -18.79 -5.05
CA ILE A 238 -6.85 -19.33 -6.23
C ILE A 238 -5.85 -20.17 -7.03
N PRO A 239 -6.10 -21.49 -7.22
CA PRO A 239 -5.22 -22.33 -8.01
C PRO A 239 -5.08 -21.83 -9.45
N SER A 240 -3.84 -21.81 -9.94
CA SER A 240 -3.51 -21.30 -11.29
C SER A 240 -4.26 -22.02 -12.41
N ARG A 241 -4.68 -23.27 -12.22
CA ARG A 241 -5.49 -24.04 -13.18
C ARG A 241 -6.85 -23.39 -13.51
N TYR A 242 -7.36 -22.50 -12.65
CA TYR A 242 -8.62 -21.77 -12.87
C TYR A 242 -8.42 -20.36 -13.43
N ILE A 243 -7.19 -19.95 -13.66
CA ILE A 243 -6.85 -18.61 -14.15
C ILE A 243 -6.38 -18.75 -15.60
N ASN A 244 -7.10 -18.11 -16.53
CA ASN A 244 -6.73 -18.14 -17.95
C ASN A 244 -5.66 -17.10 -18.26
N ARG A 245 -5.73 -15.94 -17.60
CA ARG A 245 -4.77 -14.84 -17.78
C ARG A 245 -4.40 -14.25 -16.43
N LEU A 246 -3.10 -14.08 -16.22
CA LEU A 246 -2.54 -13.33 -15.12
C LEU A 246 -2.12 -11.96 -15.63
N THR A 247 -2.53 -10.90 -14.94
CA THR A 247 -2.03 -9.55 -15.21
C THR A 247 -1.48 -8.91 -13.94
N GLU A 248 -0.63 -7.91 -14.11
CA GLU A 248 -0.06 -7.17 -12.99
C GLU A 248 -0.11 -5.67 -13.27
N ILE A 249 -0.65 -4.91 -12.32
CA ILE A 249 -0.63 -3.44 -12.35
C ILE A 249 0.72 -2.97 -11.82
N GLN A 250 1.41 -2.19 -12.64
CA GLN A 250 2.74 -1.63 -12.38
C GLN A 250 2.68 -0.15 -11.99
N GLY A 251 1.53 0.41 -11.64
CA GLY A 251 1.42 1.81 -11.21
C GLY A 251 1.70 2.85 -12.31
N PHE A 252 2.23 4.00 -11.91
CA PHE A 252 2.58 5.11 -12.79
C PHE A 252 4.05 5.08 -13.20
N THR A 253 4.26 5.11 -14.52
CA THR A 253 5.51 5.51 -15.17
C THR A 253 5.76 7.00 -14.99
N GLU A 254 7.00 7.49 -15.19
CA GLU A 254 7.31 8.92 -15.07
C GLU A 254 6.38 9.83 -15.89
N PRO A 255 6.04 9.52 -17.17
CA PRO A 255 5.07 10.33 -17.92
C PRO A 255 3.66 10.32 -17.31
N GLN A 256 3.22 9.18 -16.76
CA GLN A 256 1.91 9.05 -16.11
C GLN A 256 1.86 9.83 -14.80
N LYS A 257 2.97 9.91 -14.05
CA LYS A 257 3.04 10.76 -12.84
C LYS A 257 2.78 12.21 -13.20
N GLU A 258 3.46 12.74 -14.21
CA GLU A 258 3.23 14.11 -14.68
C GLU A 258 1.81 14.33 -15.19
N GLU A 259 1.27 13.38 -15.97
CA GLU A 259 -0.11 13.44 -16.45
C GLU A 259 -1.10 13.55 -15.29
N TYR A 260 -0.88 12.76 -14.23
CA TYR A 260 -1.72 12.78 -13.03
C TYR A 260 -1.69 14.16 -12.34
N PHE A 261 -0.50 14.72 -12.09
CA PHE A 261 -0.36 16.02 -11.43
C PHE A 261 -0.96 17.15 -12.27
N ARG A 262 -0.73 17.15 -13.58
CA ARG A 262 -1.28 18.14 -14.51
C ARG A 262 -2.81 18.09 -14.61
N LYS A 263 -3.41 16.90 -14.52
CA LYS A 263 -4.88 16.75 -14.49
C LYS A 263 -5.51 17.28 -13.20
N ARG A 264 -4.77 17.26 -12.10
CA ARG A 264 -5.20 17.69 -10.77
C ARG A 264 -5.02 19.17 -10.53
N ILE A 265 -3.85 19.69 -10.87
CA ILE A 265 -3.42 21.05 -10.57
C ILE A 265 -3.76 21.90 -11.78
N SER A 266 -4.72 22.82 -11.62
CA SER A 266 -5.19 23.65 -12.74
C SER A 266 -4.24 24.80 -13.09
N ASP A 267 -3.32 25.15 -12.18
CA ASP A 267 -2.32 26.22 -12.36
C ASP A 267 -1.00 25.66 -12.90
N GLU A 268 -0.62 26.06 -14.12
CA GLU A 268 0.60 25.58 -14.81
C GLU A 268 1.91 25.91 -14.07
N HIS A 269 1.96 27.03 -13.33
CA HIS A 269 3.14 27.41 -12.56
C HIS A 269 3.28 26.58 -11.28
N GLN A 270 2.15 26.25 -10.63
CA GLN A 270 2.15 25.33 -9.50
C GLN A 270 2.51 23.90 -9.94
N ASP A 271 1.97 23.43 -11.07
CA ASP A 271 2.27 22.11 -11.64
C ASP A 271 3.78 21.91 -11.86
N SER A 272 4.42 22.87 -12.56
CA SER A 272 5.86 22.81 -12.85
C SER A 272 6.73 22.74 -11.59
N ARG A 273 6.36 23.49 -10.54
CA ARG A 273 7.09 23.48 -9.27
C ARG A 273 6.88 22.18 -8.49
N ILE A 274 5.65 21.66 -8.46
CA ILE A 274 5.33 20.39 -7.81
C ILE A 274 6.07 19.24 -8.47
N ILE A 275 6.02 19.15 -9.80
CA ILE A 275 6.75 18.13 -10.56
C ILE A 275 8.25 18.23 -10.29
N SER A 276 8.82 19.44 -10.28
CA SER A 276 10.25 19.65 -9.96
C SER A 276 10.59 19.19 -8.54
N HIS A 277 9.74 19.48 -7.55
CA HIS A 277 9.94 19.04 -6.18
C HIS A 277 9.88 17.52 -6.04
N ILE A 278 8.88 16.88 -6.65
CA ILE A 278 8.70 15.42 -6.61
C ILE A 278 9.91 14.72 -7.24
N ARG A 279 10.47 15.25 -8.33
CA ARG A 279 11.70 14.73 -8.94
C ARG A 279 12.91 14.83 -8.02
N ARG A 280 13.08 15.98 -7.35
CA ARG A 280 14.22 16.21 -6.45
C ARG A 280 14.12 15.42 -5.14
N ALA A 281 12.91 15.23 -4.62
CA ALA A 281 12.66 14.51 -3.39
C ALA A 281 12.60 12.99 -3.66
N ARG A 282 13.73 12.30 -3.52
CA ARG A 282 13.89 10.87 -3.84
C ARG A 282 12.79 9.97 -3.29
N SER A 283 12.45 10.12 -2.00
CA SER A 283 11.37 9.33 -1.38
C SER A 283 10.03 9.57 -2.10
N LEU A 284 9.68 10.83 -2.40
CA LEU A 284 8.45 11.18 -3.11
C LEU A 284 8.44 10.65 -4.54
N GLN A 285 9.55 10.76 -5.28
CA GLN A 285 9.65 10.25 -6.64
C GLN A 285 9.33 8.75 -6.70
N ILE A 286 9.90 7.97 -5.77
CA ILE A 286 9.65 6.52 -5.68
C ILE A 286 8.20 6.27 -5.32
N MET A 287 7.69 6.89 -4.25
CA MET A 287 6.34 6.62 -3.77
C MET A 287 5.25 7.06 -4.76
N CYS A 288 5.46 8.12 -5.52
CA CYS A 288 4.53 8.56 -6.56
C CYS A 288 4.42 7.54 -7.72
N HIS A 289 5.16 6.44 -7.72
CA HIS A 289 4.85 5.29 -8.57
C HIS A 289 3.51 4.63 -8.22
N ILE A 290 3.11 4.66 -6.94
CA ILE A 290 1.77 4.26 -6.50
C ILE A 290 0.84 5.50 -6.57
N PRO A 291 -0.33 5.40 -7.23
CA PRO A 291 -1.28 6.50 -7.35
C PRO A 291 -1.78 7.10 -6.02
N VAL A 292 -1.94 6.30 -4.95
CA VAL A 292 -2.40 6.84 -3.66
C VAL A 292 -1.43 7.89 -3.10
N PHE A 293 -0.12 7.73 -3.30
CA PHE A 293 0.86 8.72 -2.87
C PHE A 293 0.90 9.93 -3.79
N CYS A 294 0.58 9.78 -5.08
CA CYS A 294 0.37 10.94 -5.96
C CYS A 294 -0.81 11.79 -5.46
N TRP A 295 -1.91 11.14 -5.07
CA TRP A 295 -3.05 11.81 -4.50
C TRP A 295 -2.69 12.56 -3.21
N ILE A 296 -2.09 11.88 -2.21
CA ILE A 296 -1.61 12.50 -0.96
C ILE A 296 -0.70 13.69 -1.27
N SER A 297 0.27 13.50 -2.17
CA SER A 297 1.23 14.53 -2.52
C SER A 297 0.56 15.72 -3.19
N SER A 298 -0.36 15.48 -4.12
CA SER A 298 -1.12 16.55 -4.77
C SER A 298 -1.93 17.35 -3.75
N THR A 299 -2.62 16.69 -2.81
CA THR A 299 -3.42 17.36 -1.78
C THR A 299 -2.57 18.25 -0.89
N VAL A 300 -1.44 17.73 -0.38
CA VAL A 300 -0.54 18.50 0.50
C VAL A 300 0.08 19.67 -0.24
N LEU A 301 0.67 19.41 -1.40
CA LEU A 301 1.43 20.41 -2.14
C LEU A 301 0.52 21.50 -2.70
N GLN A 302 -0.66 21.14 -3.20
CA GLN A 302 -1.64 22.11 -3.67
C GLN A 302 -2.09 23.02 -2.52
N LYS A 303 -2.47 22.46 -1.36
CA LYS A 303 -2.94 23.25 -0.22
C LYS A 303 -1.88 24.21 0.31
N LEU A 304 -0.64 23.74 0.45
CA LEU A 304 0.47 24.58 0.91
C LEU A 304 0.76 25.74 -0.06
N LEU A 305 0.74 25.48 -1.37
CA LEU A 305 1.01 26.50 -2.39
C LEU A 305 -0.17 27.46 -2.63
N GLU A 306 -1.41 27.04 -2.34
CA GLU A 306 -2.60 27.91 -2.31
C GLU A 306 -2.52 28.92 -1.17
N GLU A 307 -2.06 28.48 0.01
CA GLU A 307 -1.97 29.34 1.22
C GLU A 307 -0.76 30.28 1.17
N ASP A 308 0.40 29.77 0.76
CA ASP A 308 1.62 30.55 0.62
C ASP A 308 2.50 30.01 -0.52
N VAL A 309 2.59 30.80 -1.61
CA VAL A 309 3.45 30.47 -2.74
C VAL A 309 4.93 30.47 -2.35
N SER A 310 5.34 31.03 -1.22
CA SER A 310 6.72 30.93 -0.71
C SER A 310 6.93 29.81 0.32
N ALA A 311 5.89 29.03 0.65
CA ALA A 311 5.96 27.96 1.64
C ALA A 311 7.08 26.97 1.34
N GLU A 312 7.78 26.57 2.40
CA GLU A 312 8.74 25.47 2.34
C GLU A 312 7.98 24.17 2.10
N ILE A 313 8.36 23.46 1.03
CA ILE A 313 7.71 22.20 0.67
C ILE A 313 8.29 21.08 1.54
N PRO A 314 7.45 20.17 2.10
CA PRO A 314 7.91 19.03 2.86
C PRO A 314 8.99 18.23 2.12
N GLN A 315 10.11 17.99 2.80
CA GLN A 315 11.29 17.34 2.24
C GLN A 315 11.32 15.84 2.57
N THR A 316 10.66 15.42 3.65
CA THR A 316 10.60 14.03 4.09
C THR A 316 9.20 13.43 3.94
N LEU A 317 9.12 12.10 3.94
CA LEU A 317 7.84 11.43 3.91
C LEU A 317 7.04 11.72 5.17
N THR A 318 7.72 11.77 6.31
CA THR A 318 7.09 12.05 7.59
C THR A 318 6.43 13.43 7.58
N GLU A 319 7.13 14.47 7.10
CA GLU A 319 6.54 15.81 6.97
C GLU A 319 5.30 15.81 6.07
N MET A 320 5.34 15.11 4.93
CA MET A 320 4.18 14.99 4.03
C MET A 320 2.95 14.43 4.74
N TYR A 321 3.12 13.39 5.58
CA TYR A 321 2.01 12.77 6.31
C TYR A 321 1.51 13.66 7.44
N ILE A 322 2.42 14.39 8.11
CA ILE A 322 2.05 15.38 9.12
C ILE A 322 1.20 16.47 8.48
N HIS A 323 1.65 17.07 7.38
CA HIS A 323 0.90 18.11 6.67
C HIS A 323 -0.44 17.59 6.16
N PHE A 324 -0.49 16.37 5.61
CA PHE A 324 -1.75 15.76 5.20
C PHE A 324 -2.72 15.64 6.38
N LEU A 325 -2.29 15.09 7.51
CA LEU A 325 -3.10 14.97 8.72
C LEU A 325 -3.60 16.34 9.21
N LEU A 326 -2.73 17.35 9.24
CA LEU A 326 -3.10 18.70 9.65
C LEU A 326 -4.12 19.35 8.71
N ILE A 327 -3.98 19.15 7.40
CA ILE A 327 -4.95 19.60 6.39
C ILE A 327 -6.31 18.97 6.67
N GLN A 328 -6.37 17.65 6.93
CA GLN A 328 -7.62 16.97 7.27
C GLN A 328 -8.28 17.55 8.53
N ILE A 329 -7.49 17.78 9.59
CA ILE A 329 -7.97 18.37 10.84
C ILE A 329 -8.46 19.81 10.62
N ASN A 330 -7.75 20.62 9.83
CA ASN A 330 -8.09 22.02 9.59
C ASN A 330 -9.30 22.17 8.65
N MET A 331 -9.45 21.31 7.64
CA MET A 331 -10.65 21.25 6.81
C MET A 331 -11.91 20.95 7.62
N ARG A 332 -11.77 20.25 8.76
CA ARG A 332 -12.86 20.09 9.74
C ARG A 332 -13.17 21.38 10.51
N LYS A 333 -12.17 22.15 10.95
CA LYS A 333 -12.36 23.41 11.69
C LYS A 333 -13.26 24.41 10.94
N GLN A 334 -13.24 24.38 9.61
CA GLN A 334 -14.07 25.25 8.77
C GLN A 334 -15.52 24.76 8.59
N LYS A 335 -15.83 23.50 8.93
CA LYS A 335 -17.13 22.84 8.66
C LYS A 335 -18.10 22.78 9.84
N TYR A 336 -17.58 22.78 11.08
CA TYR A 336 -18.41 22.79 12.28
C TYR A 336 -18.42 24.22 12.86
N GLU A 337 -19.58 24.86 12.90
CA GLU A 337 -19.81 26.15 13.58
C GLU A 337 -19.73 26.02 15.12
N GLU A 338 -18.74 25.29 15.64
CA GLU A 338 -18.46 25.31 17.08
C GLU A 338 -17.81 26.65 17.42
N ARG A 339 -18.52 27.47 18.20
CA ARG A 339 -18.09 28.83 18.59
C ARG A 339 -16.82 28.87 19.45
N ASP A 340 -16.26 27.72 19.84
CA ASP A 340 -15.10 27.61 20.72
C ASP A 340 -13.97 26.77 20.08
N PRO A 341 -12.97 27.42 19.43
CA PRO A 341 -11.85 26.77 18.77
C PRO A 341 -11.04 25.82 19.66
N GLU A 342 -10.98 26.09 20.98
CA GLU A 342 -10.14 25.33 21.91
C GLU A 342 -10.78 23.97 22.25
N LYS A 343 -12.11 23.92 22.39
CA LYS A 343 -12.84 22.67 22.59
C LYS A 343 -12.74 21.75 21.37
N LEU A 344 -12.86 22.32 20.17
CA LEU A 344 -12.74 21.56 18.93
C LEU A 344 -11.33 20.97 18.76
N ARG A 345 -10.29 21.73 19.13
CA ARG A 345 -8.89 21.28 19.15
C ARG A 345 -8.70 20.10 20.12
N GLN A 346 -9.22 20.19 21.34
CA GLN A 346 -9.14 19.10 22.33
C GLN A 346 -9.89 17.84 21.87
N ALA A 347 -11.09 18.01 21.28
CA ALA A 347 -11.87 16.90 20.73
C ALA A 347 -11.15 16.21 19.56
N ASN A 348 -10.58 16.99 18.63
CA ASN A 348 -9.75 16.47 17.53
C ASN A 348 -8.56 15.67 18.05
N ARG A 349 -7.85 16.20 19.04
CA ARG A 349 -6.70 15.52 19.64
C ARG A 349 -7.09 14.15 20.24
N GLY A 350 -8.18 14.10 21.01
CA GLY A 350 -8.66 12.84 21.60
C GLY A 350 -9.02 11.79 20.53
N VAL A 351 -9.68 12.23 19.46
CA VAL A 351 -10.03 11.39 18.30
C VAL A 351 -8.78 10.82 17.62
N ILE A 352 -7.82 11.68 17.26
CA ILE A 352 -6.62 11.27 16.55
C ILE A 352 -5.77 10.30 17.38
N LEU A 353 -5.65 10.53 18.69
CA LEU A 353 -4.93 9.63 19.58
C LEU A 353 -5.55 8.23 19.64
N LYS A 354 -6.88 8.14 19.77
CA LYS A 354 -7.58 6.84 19.74
C LYS A 354 -7.44 6.14 18.39
N LEU A 355 -7.54 6.88 17.29
CA LEU A 355 -7.33 6.34 15.95
C LEU A 355 -5.90 5.81 15.77
N ALA A 356 -4.91 6.53 16.32
CA ALA A 356 -3.51 6.16 16.30
C ALA A 356 -3.21 4.92 17.16
N GLU A 357 -3.92 4.76 18.29
CA GLU A 357 -3.87 3.55 19.09
C GLU A 357 -4.36 2.31 18.32
N VAL A 358 -5.49 2.43 17.61
CA VAL A 358 -5.99 1.35 16.74
C VAL A 358 -5.01 1.03 15.63
N ALA A 359 -4.44 2.06 15.01
CA ALA A 359 -3.43 1.88 13.99
C ALA A 359 -2.26 1.02 14.50
N PHE A 360 -1.75 1.33 15.70
CA PHE A 360 -0.68 0.57 16.34
C PHE A 360 -1.09 -0.87 16.68
N ARG A 361 -2.21 -1.07 17.38
CA ARG A 361 -2.66 -2.41 17.78
C ARG A 361 -2.90 -3.31 16.57
N GLN A 362 -3.56 -2.80 15.54
CA GLN A 362 -3.84 -3.56 14.32
C GLN A 362 -2.58 -3.79 13.49
N LEU A 363 -1.62 -2.84 13.47
CA LEU A 363 -0.33 -3.04 12.81
C LEU A 363 0.45 -4.18 13.47
N MET A 364 0.49 -4.23 14.81
CA MET A 364 1.16 -5.31 15.54
C MET A 364 0.48 -6.67 15.34
N LYS A 365 -0.83 -6.71 15.06
CA LYS A 365 -1.58 -7.93 14.69
C LYS A 365 -1.42 -8.31 13.21
N GLY A 366 -0.89 -7.44 12.36
CA GLY A 366 -0.81 -7.63 10.91
C GLY A 366 -2.14 -7.44 10.17
N ASN A 367 -3.12 -6.78 10.82
CA ASN A 367 -4.44 -6.54 10.25
C ASN A 367 -4.47 -5.23 9.47
N VAL A 368 -4.94 -5.29 8.22
CA VAL A 368 -5.13 -4.11 7.33
C VAL A 368 -6.59 -3.64 7.30
N MET A 369 -7.53 -4.56 7.57
CA MET A 369 -8.97 -4.33 7.64
C MET A 369 -9.48 -4.83 9.00
N PHE A 370 -10.44 -4.12 9.57
CA PHE A 370 -11.00 -4.45 10.88
C PHE A 370 -12.51 -4.18 10.93
N TYR A 371 -13.19 -4.93 11.79
CA TYR A 371 -14.65 -4.94 11.95
C TYR A 371 -15.03 -4.30 13.29
N GLU A 372 -16.32 -4.21 13.59
CA GLU A 372 -16.81 -3.60 14.84
C GLU A 372 -16.19 -4.26 16.08
N GLU A 373 -16.01 -5.58 16.07
CA GLU A 373 -15.41 -6.32 17.19
C GLU A 373 -13.95 -5.94 17.40
N ASP A 374 -13.19 -5.74 16.32
CA ASP A 374 -11.78 -5.35 16.33
C ASP A 374 -11.60 -3.92 16.90
N LEU A 375 -12.57 -3.03 16.64
CA LEU A 375 -12.59 -1.66 17.20
C LEU A 375 -12.93 -1.65 18.68
N ILE A 376 -13.92 -2.44 19.10
CA ILE A 376 -14.32 -2.58 20.51
C ILE A 376 -13.15 -3.14 21.34
N GLU A 377 -12.47 -4.18 20.85
CA GLU A 377 -11.26 -4.72 21.51
C GLU A 377 -10.15 -3.67 21.64
N SER A 378 -10.11 -2.73 20.69
CA SER A 378 -9.15 -1.63 20.69
C SER A 378 -9.58 -0.43 21.54
N GLY A 379 -10.73 -0.51 22.25
CA GLY A 379 -11.23 0.53 23.15
C GLY A 379 -12.02 1.65 22.47
N ILE A 380 -12.42 1.48 21.22
CA ILE A 380 -13.28 2.41 20.47
C ILE A 380 -14.74 1.96 20.55
N ASP A 381 -15.64 2.86 20.94
CA ASP A 381 -17.08 2.68 20.79
C ASP A 381 -17.44 2.75 19.29
N VAL A 382 -18.33 1.89 18.80
CA VAL A 382 -18.77 1.90 17.39
C VAL A 382 -19.42 3.23 17.00
N THR A 383 -20.04 3.93 17.96
CA THR A 383 -20.55 5.30 17.75
C THR A 383 -19.43 6.32 17.56
N ASP A 384 -18.31 6.16 18.27
CA ASP A 384 -17.07 6.92 18.10
C ASP A 384 -16.41 6.60 16.73
N ALA A 385 -16.52 5.37 16.22
CA ALA A 385 -15.97 4.99 14.91
C ALA A 385 -16.61 5.72 13.73
N SER A 386 -17.92 5.95 13.79
CA SER A 386 -18.64 6.77 12.80
C SER A 386 -18.23 8.24 12.88
N VAL A 387 -17.90 8.70 14.08
CA VAL A 387 -17.29 10.02 14.30
C VAL A 387 -15.87 10.04 13.72
N TYR A 388 -15.06 8.99 13.86
CA TYR A 388 -13.71 8.92 13.29
C TYR A 388 -13.70 8.84 11.76
N SER A 389 -14.57 8.03 11.17
CA SER A 389 -14.79 8.05 9.72
C SER A 389 -15.27 9.42 9.26
N GLY A 390 -16.22 10.05 9.94
CA GLY A 390 -16.66 11.42 9.61
C GLY A 390 -15.58 12.50 9.77
N ILE A 391 -14.65 12.35 10.73
CA ILE A 391 -13.56 13.31 11.03
C ILE A 391 -12.36 13.13 10.11
N CYS A 392 -12.11 11.89 9.69
CA CYS A 392 -10.93 11.47 8.97
C CYS A 392 -11.33 10.64 7.75
N THR A 393 -12.40 10.99 7.02
CA THR A 393 -12.88 10.21 5.85
C THR A 393 -11.78 9.90 4.82
N GLU A 394 -10.79 10.79 4.71
CA GLU A 394 -9.63 10.67 3.83
C GLU A 394 -8.49 9.81 4.39
N ILE A 395 -8.56 9.41 5.66
CA ILE A 395 -7.55 8.61 6.37
C ILE A 395 -8.14 7.27 6.83
N PHE A 396 -9.41 7.25 7.26
CA PHE A 396 -10.15 6.14 7.83
C PHE A 396 -11.50 6.01 7.13
N LYS A 397 -11.71 4.87 6.47
CA LYS A 397 -12.91 4.58 5.69
C LYS A 397 -13.87 3.76 6.53
N GLU A 398 -15.11 4.21 6.58
CA GLU A 398 -16.27 3.39 6.94
C GLU A 398 -17.09 3.17 5.69
N GLU A 399 -17.27 1.91 5.32
CA GLU A 399 -18.16 1.53 4.24
C GLU A 399 -19.40 0.90 4.87
N SER A 400 -20.57 1.49 4.61
CA SER A 400 -21.85 0.84 4.91
C SER A 400 -22.12 -0.17 3.82
N VAL A 401 -22.24 -1.44 4.22
CA VAL A 401 -22.31 -2.57 3.31
C VAL A 401 -23.67 -3.25 3.45
N ILE A 402 -23.83 -4.41 2.83
CA ILE A 402 -24.96 -5.32 2.96
C ILE A 402 -25.42 -5.44 4.43
N HIS A 403 -26.72 -5.30 4.66
CA HIS A 403 -27.37 -5.33 5.98
C HIS A 403 -26.93 -4.23 6.97
N GLN A 404 -26.43 -3.08 6.49
CA GLN A 404 -25.96 -1.97 7.33
C GLN A 404 -24.77 -2.32 8.24
N ARG A 405 -24.08 -3.44 7.97
CA ARG A 405 -22.84 -3.78 8.66
C ARG A 405 -21.69 -2.92 8.12
N LYS A 406 -20.77 -2.56 9.00
CA LYS A 406 -19.68 -1.62 8.70
C LYS A 406 -18.34 -2.32 8.64
N VAL A 407 -17.54 -1.96 7.64
CA VAL A 407 -16.14 -2.38 7.52
C VAL A 407 -15.26 -1.14 7.65
N TYR A 408 -14.18 -1.26 8.41
CA TYR A 408 -13.26 -0.17 8.67
C TYR A 408 -11.85 -0.47 8.19
N SER A 409 -11.19 0.57 7.68
CA SER A 409 -9.79 0.49 7.22
C SER A 409 -9.15 1.86 7.11
N PHE A 410 -7.82 1.89 7.13
CA PHE A 410 -7.09 3.06 6.70
C PHE A 410 -7.07 3.15 5.17
N ILE A 411 -7.02 4.36 4.61
CA ILE A 411 -7.01 4.54 3.14
C ILE A 411 -5.83 3.84 2.47
N HIS A 412 -4.72 3.67 3.22
CA HIS A 412 -3.54 2.92 2.85
C HIS A 412 -2.77 2.46 4.10
N LEU A 413 -2.07 1.32 4.03
CA LEU A 413 -1.28 0.78 5.15
C LEU A 413 -0.25 1.78 5.69
N SER A 414 0.32 2.62 4.83
CA SER A 414 1.24 3.68 5.25
C SER A 414 0.64 4.67 6.26
N PHE A 415 -0.68 4.93 6.19
CA PHE A 415 -1.33 5.81 7.19
C PHE A 415 -1.48 5.11 8.53
N GLN A 416 -1.75 3.80 8.50
CA GLN A 416 -1.76 2.98 9.69
C GLN A 416 -0.36 2.97 10.34
N GLU A 417 0.71 2.79 9.56
CA GLU A 417 2.09 2.84 10.06
C GLU A 417 2.49 4.22 10.59
N PHE A 418 2.11 5.30 9.90
CA PHE A 418 2.34 6.67 10.33
C PHE A 418 1.65 6.98 11.66
N LEU A 419 0.36 6.67 11.77
CA LEU A 419 -0.40 6.91 12.99
C LEU A 419 0.08 6.00 14.13
N ALA A 420 0.47 4.75 13.83
CA ALA A 420 1.09 3.88 14.83
C ALA A 420 2.40 4.47 15.37
N ALA A 421 3.25 5.03 14.50
CA ALA A 421 4.49 5.70 14.91
C ALA A 421 4.20 6.94 15.77
N PHE A 422 3.22 7.75 15.37
CA PHE A 422 2.75 8.89 16.16
C PHE A 422 2.23 8.46 17.54
N PHE A 423 1.48 7.37 17.62
CA PHE A 423 0.98 6.82 18.88
C PHE A 423 2.12 6.36 19.81
N VAL A 424 3.09 5.62 19.29
CA VAL A 424 4.26 5.16 20.05
C VAL A 424 5.04 6.36 20.63
N PHE A 425 5.23 7.41 19.82
CA PHE A 425 5.85 8.64 20.31
C PHE A 425 4.99 9.36 21.38
N CYS A 426 3.66 9.41 21.22
CA CYS A 426 2.76 9.95 22.24
C CYS A 426 2.81 9.16 23.56
N CYS A 427 2.87 7.83 23.49
CA CYS A 427 3.02 6.96 24.66
C CYS A 427 4.33 7.23 25.39
N HIS A 428 5.41 7.46 24.65
CA HIS A 428 6.70 7.85 25.21
C HIS A 428 6.60 9.18 25.98
N LEU A 429 6.08 10.23 25.34
CA LEU A 429 5.93 11.56 25.94
C LEU A 429 5.02 11.57 27.18
N THR A 430 3.98 10.74 27.20
CA THR A 430 3.02 10.68 28.31
C THR A 430 3.39 9.67 29.39
N GLU A 431 4.56 9.02 29.27
CA GLU A 431 5.03 7.91 30.11
C GLU A 431 4.03 6.72 30.19
N ASN A 432 3.13 6.60 29.21
CA ASN A 432 2.24 5.46 29.11
C ASN A 432 3.00 4.26 28.52
N ARG A 433 3.53 3.42 29.42
CA ARG A 433 4.50 2.38 29.08
C ARG A 433 3.88 1.09 28.51
N GLU A 434 2.66 0.73 28.93
CA GLU A 434 2.00 -0.54 28.54
C GLU A 434 2.02 -0.80 27.01
N PRO A 435 1.59 0.13 26.15
CA PRO A 435 1.59 -0.12 24.70
C PRO A 435 2.99 -0.28 24.11
N LEU A 436 4.01 0.32 24.72
CA LEU A 436 5.40 0.25 24.25
C LEU A 436 5.98 -1.16 24.36
N ARG A 437 5.39 -2.04 25.18
CA ARG A 437 5.77 -3.47 25.25
C ARG A 437 5.80 -4.13 23.87
N GLY A 438 4.91 -3.72 22.96
CA GLY A 438 4.87 -4.22 21.58
C GLY A 438 6.14 -3.92 20.76
N ILE A 439 6.96 -2.95 21.15
CA ILE A 439 8.21 -2.59 20.48
C ILE A 439 9.40 -3.43 20.97
N TYR A 440 9.30 -4.05 22.15
CA TYR A 440 10.37 -4.84 22.73
C TYR A 440 10.18 -6.33 22.45
N ASP A 441 11.28 -7.01 22.11
CA ASP A 441 11.24 -8.43 21.74
C ASP A 441 11.32 -9.38 22.95
N SER A 442 11.65 -8.85 24.13
CA SER A 442 11.70 -9.62 25.37
C SER A 442 11.25 -8.79 26.56
N GLU A 443 10.72 -9.47 27.57
CA GLU A 443 10.36 -8.86 28.86
C GLU A 443 11.58 -8.20 29.51
N TYR A 444 12.75 -8.80 29.40
CA TYR A 444 14.03 -8.23 29.88
C TYR A 444 14.37 -6.88 29.23
N SER A 445 14.25 -6.76 27.91
CA SER A 445 14.52 -5.49 27.20
C SER A 445 13.52 -4.40 27.57
N TYR A 446 12.26 -4.77 27.83
CA TYR A 446 11.24 -3.86 28.28
C TYR A 446 11.50 -3.39 29.73
N ASP A 447 11.89 -4.30 30.62
CA ASP A 447 12.27 -3.96 31.99
C ASP A 447 13.47 -3.01 32.04
N GLN A 448 14.46 -3.19 31.15
CA GLN A 448 15.60 -2.27 31.03
C GLN A 448 15.15 -0.86 30.61
N TYR A 449 14.19 -0.74 29.70
CA TYR A 449 13.58 0.54 29.34
C TYR A 449 12.87 1.17 30.54
N LEU A 450 12.10 0.38 31.29
CA LEU A 450 11.39 0.88 32.48
C LEU A 450 12.33 1.47 33.54
N GLN A 451 13.55 0.93 33.63
CA GLN A 451 14.60 1.35 34.56
C GLN A 451 15.54 2.43 34.01
N SER A 452 15.39 2.81 32.74
CA SER A 452 16.25 3.81 32.10
C SER A 452 15.96 5.22 32.59
N SER A 453 16.98 6.09 32.62
CA SER A 453 16.79 7.50 32.92
C SER A 453 15.94 8.16 31.83
N SER A 454 15.18 9.20 32.21
CA SER A 454 14.36 9.99 31.28
C SER A 454 15.18 10.54 30.09
N GLU A 455 16.48 10.81 30.28
CA GLU A 455 17.36 11.30 29.22
C GLU A 455 17.71 10.24 28.15
N LYS A 456 17.66 8.94 28.49
CA LYS A 456 18.05 7.83 27.59
C LYS A 456 16.88 6.97 27.12
N SER A 457 15.68 7.23 27.65
CA SER A 457 14.50 6.44 27.35
C SER A 457 14.12 6.52 25.87
N LEU A 458 14.22 7.70 25.24
CA LEU A 458 13.93 7.87 23.82
C LEU A 458 14.93 7.09 22.94
N TYR A 459 16.24 7.24 23.19
CA TYR A 459 17.26 6.44 22.50
C TYR A 459 16.97 4.94 22.60
N ASN A 460 16.68 4.42 23.80
CA ASN A 460 16.38 3.00 24.02
C ASN A 460 15.15 2.52 23.23
N LEU A 461 14.10 3.35 23.16
CA LEU A 461 12.90 3.08 22.37
C LEU A 461 13.23 3.01 20.88
N LEU A 462 13.93 4.02 20.36
CA LEU A 462 14.29 4.10 18.95
C LEU A 462 15.26 2.98 18.54
N SER A 463 16.26 2.66 19.36
CA SER A 463 17.20 1.56 19.09
C SER A 463 16.48 0.21 19.08
N SER A 464 15.50 0.01 19.96
CA SER A 464 14.69 -1.21 19.99
C SER A 464 13.80 -1.33 18.76
N ALA A 465 13.20 -0.23 18.32
CA ALA A 465 12.42 -0.18 17.08
C ALA A 465 13.29 -0.48 15.84
N VAL A 466 14.51 0.07 15.78
CA VAL A 466 15.49 -0.23 14.71
C VAL A 466 15.78 -1.74 14.67
N ASP A 467 16.12 -2.33 15.82
CA ASP A 467 16.45 -3.75 15.89
C ASP A 467 15.27 -4.64 15.52
N LYS A 468 14.05 -4.30 15.97
CA LYS A 468 12.83 -5.04 15.66
C LYS A 468 12.50 -5.00 14.16
N ALA A 469 12.60 -3.83 13.53
CA ALA A 469 12.38 -3.69 12.09
C ALA A 469 13.43 -4.45 11.26
N VAL A 470 14.69 -4.45 11.70
CA VAL A 470 15.77 -5.22 11.06
C VAL A 470 15.53 -6.74 11.15
N ARG A 471 14.99 -7.23 12.27
CA ARG A 471 14.65 -8.66 12.45
C ARG A 471 13.41 -9.09 11.67
N SER A 472 12.57 -8.15 11.25
CA SER A 472 11.37 -8.44 10.46
C SER A 472 11.74 -9.04 9.10
N SER A 473 11.25 -10.26 8.82
CA SER A 473 11.56 -10.99 7.59
C SER A 473 10.94 -10.39 6.34
N ASN A 474 9.83 -9.67 6.49
CA ASN A 474 9.04 -9.12 5.38
C ASN A 474 8.98 -7.58 5.35
N GLY A 475 9.53 -6.91 6.36
CA GLY A 475 9.55 -5.45 6.42
C GLY A 475 8.26 -4.73 6.69
N HIS A 476 7.29 -5.42 7.28
CA HIS A 476 6.04 -4.79 7.73
C HIS A 476 6.21 -3.65 8.77
N LEU A 477 7.43 -3.40 9.28
CA LEU A 477 7.74 -2.31 10.23
C LEU A 477 8.69 -1.26 9.65
N ASP A 478 9.09 -1.39 8.39
CA ASP A 478 10.12 -0.53 7.81
C ASP A 478 9.66 0.93 7.69
N LEU A 479 8.43 1.13 7.21
CA LEU A 479 7.86 2.48 7.08
C LEU A 479 7.43 3.03 8.44
N PHE A 480 6.89 2.18 9.32
CA PHE A 480 6.67 2.52 10.73
C PHE A 480 7.95 3.07 11.39
N LEU A 481 9.11 2.42 11.20
CA LEU A 481 10.38 2.89 11.75
C LEU A 481 10.78 4.25 11.18
N ARG A 482 10.66 4.43 9.87
CA ARG A 482 10.92 5.71 9.18
C ARG A 482 10.09 6.83 9.79
N PHE A 483 8.79 6.60 9.95
CA PHE A 483 7.89 7.57 10.58
C PHE A 483 8.22 7.80 12.05
N LEU A 484 8.56 6.79 12.83
CA LEU A 484 8.87 6.94 14.25
C LEU A 484 10.10 7.84 14.45
N LEU A 485 11.16 7.62 13.66
CA LEU A 485 12.35 8.46 13.67
C LEU A 485 12.03 9.89 13.20
N GLY A 486 11.26 10.04 12.13
CA GLY A 486 10.83 11.34 11.62
C GLY A 486 9.96 12.12 12.61
N VAL A 487 9.00 11.48 13.27
CA VAL A 487 8.13 12.11 14.28
C VAL A 487 8.93 12.53 15.50
N SER A 488 9.97 11.76 15.86
CA SER A 488 10.85 12.06 16.99
C SER A 488 11.73 13.30 16.74
N LEU A 489 11.89 13.77 15.50
CA LEU A 489 12.69 14.95 15.17
C LEU A 489 12.02 16.25 15.69
N GLU A 490 12.76 17.08 16.43
CA GLU A 490 12.23 18.32 17.04
C GLU A 490 11.52 19.25 16.04
N SER A 491 12.02 19.39 14.81
CA SER A 491 11.37 20.21 13.79
C SER A 491 9.97 19.71 13.44
N ASN A 492 9.77 18.39 13.43
CA ASN A 492 8.52 17.76 13.09
C ASN A 492 7.56 17.72 14.30
N GLN A 493 8.10 17.57 15.51
CA GLN A 493 7.32 17.73 16.74
C GLN A 493 6.63 19.11 16.80
N ARG A 494 7.30 20.17 16.33
CA ARG A 494 6.72 21.53 16.27
C ARG A 494 5.51 21.63 15.34
N LEU A 495 5.40 20.77 14.33
CA LEU A 495 4.22 20.72 13.45
C LEU A 495 2.99 20.13 14.18
N PHE A 496 3.22 19.32 15.21
CA PHE A 496 2.17 18.71 16.03
C PHE A 496 1.75 19.52 17.26
N GLN A 497 2.05 20.83 17.34
CA GLN A 497 1.71 21.66 18.50
C GLN A 497 0.22 21.62 18.89
N ASP A 498 -0.67 21.32 17.95
CA ASP A 498 -2.11 21.16 18.18
C ASP A 498 -2.51 19.78 18.75
N LEU A 499 -1.65 18.77 18.59
CA LEU A 499 -1.90 17.37 18.93
C LEU A 499 -1.05 16.85 20.10
N LEU A 500 0.14 17.40 20.32
CA LEU A 500 1.01 17.05 21.43
C LEU A 500 0.77 17.96 22.65
N THR A 501 0.92 17.42 23.86
CA THR A 501 0.84 18.20 25.12
C THR A 501 2.10 19.00 25.38
N HIS A 502 3.25 18.47 24.95
CA HIS A 502 4.58 19.05 25.12
C HIS A 502 5.51 18.43 24.06
N THR A 503 6.63 19.08 23.81
CA THR A 503 7.71 18.58 22.93
C THR A 503 8.86 18.05 23.78
N GLU A 504 9.64 17.12 23.24
CA GLU A 504 10.83 16.57 23.86
C GLU A 504 12.09 17.09 23.16
N GLU A 505 13.07 17.54 23.95
CA GLU A 505 14.41 17.86 23.45
C GLU A 505 15.11 16.55 23.07
N SER A 506 15.13 16.27 21.77
CA SER A 506 15.51 14.97 21.21
C SER A 506 16.81 15.04 20.42
N SER A 507 17.42 16.22 20.27
CA SER A 507 18.63 16.42 19.46
C SER A 507 19.78 15.45 19.78
N GLU A 508 20.08 15.22 21.07
CA GLU A 508 21.10 14.26 21.51
C GLU A 508 20.71 12.81 21.17
N ASN A 509 19.47 12.42 21.51
CA ASN A 509 18.94 11.09 21.21
C ASN A 509 18.95 10.79 19.69
N ILE A 510 18.57 11.79 18.87
CA ILE A 510 18.59 11.70 17.41
C ILE A 510 20.03 11.58 16.89
N ARG A 511 20.99 12.28 17.48
CA ARG A 511 22.41 12.13 17.13
C ARG A 511 22.92 10.72 17.44
N GLU A 512 22.63 10.21 18.63
CA GLU A 512 23.04 8.87 19.06
C GLU A 512 22.42 7.77 18.18
N ILE A 513 21.10 7.83 17.90
CA ILE A 513 20.44 6.81 17.07
C ILE A 513 20.91 6.87 15.62
N THR A 514 21.19 8.07 15.10
CA THR A 514 21.73 8.25 13.75
C THR A 514 23.11 7.63 13.63
N GLN A 515 23.96 7.79 14.66
CA GLN A 515 25.26 7.11 14.70
C GLN A 515 25.08 5.59 14.77
N TYR A 516 24.16 5.09 15.61
CA TYR A 516 23.85 3.67 15.70
C TYR A 516 23.42 3.06 14.36
N ILE A 517 22.57 3.76 13.60
CA ILE A 517 22.14 3.34 12.26
C ILE A 517 23.31 3.29 11.28
N LYS A 518 24.17 4.34 11.27
CA LYS A 518 25.37 4.37 10.41
C LYS A 518 26.33 3.24 10.75
N ASP A 519 26.54 2.96 12.03
CA ASP A 519 27.37 1.86 12.48
C ASP A 519 26.80 0.53 11.99
N LYS A 520 25.48 0.27 12.16
CA LYS A 520 24.84 -0.92 11.59
C LYS A 520 25.02 -1.08 10.08
N ILE A 521 24.97 0.02 9.32
CA ILE A 521 25.21 -0.01 7.87
C ILE A 521 26.69 -0.29 7.57
N LYS A 522 27.63 0.35 8.28
CA LYS A 522 29.07 0.27 7.98
C LYS A 522 29.74 -1.01 8.51
N THR A 523 29.31 -1.53 9.66
CA THR A 523 30.03 -2.56 10.42
C THR A 523 29.31 -3.91 10.50
N ASP A 524 28.61 -4.32 9.44
CA ASP A 524 27.87 -5.62 9.37
C ASP A 524 28.69 -6.74 10.05
N ASP A 525 28.03 -7.47 10.96
CA ASP A 525 28.58 -8.06 12.20
C ASP A 525 29.67 -9.15 12.02
N GLU A 526 30.07 -9.45 10.79
CA GLU A 526 31.15 -10.40 10.50
C GLU A 526 32.56 -9.84 10.84
N LEU A 527 32.73 -8.52 10.89
CA LEU A 527 34.06 -7.89 11.02
C LEU A 527 34.42 -7.45 12.45
N SER A 528 33.49 -7.48 13.41
CA SER A 528 33.74 -6.96 14.76
C SER A 528 34.31 -8.00 15.73
N GLY A 529 35.50 -8.52 15.43
CA GLY A 529 36.32 -9.29 16.39
C GLY A 529 36.79 -8.47 17.63
N LYS A 530 36.27 -7.25 17.84
CA LYS A 530 36.67 -6.32 18.89
C LYS A 530 35.48 -5.55 19.47
N ARG A 531 34.55 -6.26 20.13
CA ARG A 531 33.89 -5.86 21.40
C ARG A 531 32.77 -6.88 21.75
N PRO A 532 32.95 -7.75 22.76
CA PRO A 532 31.86 -8.58 23.26
C PRO A 532 31.07 -7.81 24.30
N ILE A 533 30.10 -6.99 23.89
CA ILE A 533 29.06 -6.49 24.79
C ILE A 533 27.70 -6.60 24.11
N ARG A 534 27.25 -7.84 23.93
CA ARG A 534 25.99 -8.38 24.47
C ARG A 534 25.82 -9.80 23.88
N LEU A 535 25.78 -10.75 24.79
CA LEU A 535 25.61 -12.17 24.55
C LEU A 535 24.23 -12.39 23.87
N PHE A 536 24.19 -13.22 22.82
CA PHE A 536 23.02 -13.71 22.07
C PHE A 536 22.39 -12.81 20.99
N GLN A 537 23.00 -12.73 19.81
CA GLN A 537 22.41 -13.21 18.55
C GLN A 537 23.40 -13.01 17.41
N LYS A 538 23.67 -14.06 16.65
CA LYS A 538 24.42 -13.98 15.40
C LYS A 538 23.53 -13.24 14.39
N THR A 539 23.72 -11.93 14.25
CA THR A 539 22.92 -11.13 13.30
C THR A 539 23.24 -11.64 11.90
N LYS A 540 22.25 -12.23 11.22
CA LYS A 540 22.34 -12.57 9.79
C LYS A 540 22.63 -11.26 9.04
N ASN A 541 23.56 -11.27 8.08
CA ASN A 541 23.91 -10.10 7.27
C ASN A 541 22.64 -9.36 6.84
N LEU A 542 22.60 -8.04 7.04
CA LEU A 542 21.45 -7.20 6.70
C LEU A 542 21.07 -7.45 5.24
N SER A 543 19.79 -7.74 4.94
CA SER A 543 19.36 -7.82 3.55
C SER A 543 19.55 -6.48 2.85
N ALA A 544 19.65 -6.49 1.52
CA ALA A 544 19.80 -5.25 0.76
C ALA A 544 18.66 -4.26 1.06
N GLU A 545 17.44 -4.77 1.19
CA GLU A 545 16.24 -4.01 1.54
C GLU A 545 16.34 -3.38 2.94
N ARG A 546 16.81 -4.12 3.95
CA ARG A 546 17.04 -3.55 5.30
C ARG A 546 18.10 -2.47 5.30
N SER A 547 19.20 -2.68 4.59
CA SER A 547 20.28 -1.69 4.48
C SER A 547 19.77 -0.39 3.85
N ILE A 548 18.96 -0.49 2.79
CA ILE A 548 18.33 0.67 2.14
C ILE A 548 17.33 1.34 3.07
N ASN A 549 16.47 0.58 3.76
CA ASN A 549 15.51 1.18 4.69
C ASN A 549 16.19 1.95 5.84
N LEU A 550 17.28 1.41 6.40
CA LEU A 550 18.09 2.12 7.39
C LEU A 550 18.73 3.39 6.83
N PHE A 551 19.19 3.37 5.58
CA PHE A 551 19.67 4.58 4.92
C PHE A 551 18.55 5.61 4.72
N LEU A 552 17.35 5.19 4.36
CA LEU A 552 16.18 6.06 4.23
C LEU A 552 15.74 6.65 5.58
N CYS A 553 15.90 5.91 6.68
CA CYS A 553 15.67 6.42 8.02
C CYS A 553 16.56 7.64 8.33
N LEU A 554 17.82 7.64 7.87
CA LEU A 554 18.72 8.81 8.01
C LEU A 554 18.18 10.03 7.26
N LEU A 555 17.58 9.83 6.09
CA LEU A 555 16.97 10.92 5.31
C LEU A 555 15.71 11.47 5.99
N GLU A 556 14.90 10.64 6.65
CA GLU A 556 13.70 11.08 7.40
C GLU A 556 14.06 11.99 8.59
N VAL A 557 15.23 11.78 9.22
CA VAL A 557 15.77 12.67 10.27
C VAL A 557 16.67 13.77 9.72
N LYS A 558 16.70 13.96 8.39
CA LYS A 558 17.49 14.96 7.68
C LYS A 558 19.01 14.84 7.87
N ASP A 559 19.53 13.68 8.26
CA ASP A 559 20.96 13.40 8.28
C ASP A 559 21.45 12.99 6.88
N GLN A 560 22.20 13.88 6.24
CA GLN A 560 22.79 13.66 4.91
C GLN A 560 24.28 13.33 4.97
N THR A 561 24.85 13.02 6.14
CA THR A 561 26.31 12.81 6.27
C THR A 561 26.76 11.58 5.49
N LEU A 562 26.10 10.44 5.69
CA LEU A 562 26.42 9.21 4.95
C LEU A 562 26.16 9.35 3.45
N ALA A 563 25.10 10.06 3.07
CA ALA A 563 24.82 10.35 1.66
C ALA A 563 25.93 11.19 1.01
N ARG A 564 26.44 12.20 1.71
CA ARG A 564 27.58 13.02 1.23
C ARG A 564 28.87 12.21 1.16
N GLU A 565 29.17 11.40 2.18
CA GLU A 565 30.33 10.51 2.18
C GLU A 565 30.32 9.56 0.97
N ILE A 566 29.17 8.92 0.69
CA ILE A 566 28.99 8.06 -0.47
C ILE A 566 29.18 8.85 -1.77
N GLN A 567 28.56 10.04 -1.88
CA GLN A 567 28.65 10.85 -3.10
C GLN A 567 30.09 11.34 -3.37
N GLU A 568 30.82 11.75 -2.34
CA GLU A 568 32.22 12.15 -2.44
C GLU A 568 33.09 10.97 -2.84
N PHE A 569 32.88 9.79 -2.24
CA PHE A 569 33.60 8.57 -2.57
C PHE A 569 33.38 8.14 -4.03
N VAL A 570 32.12 8.05 -4.47
CA VAL A 570 31.75 7.62 -5.84
C VAL A 570 32.32 8.57 -6.90
N LYS A 571 32.42 9.88 -6.62
CA LYS A 571 33.00 10.87 -7.53
C LYS A 571 34.53 10.92 -7.51
N SER A 572 35.17 10.24 -6.56
CA SER A 572 36.62 10.26 -6.41
C SER A 572 37.31 9.16 -7.23
N ASP A 573 38.60 9.36 -7.51
CA ASP A 573 39.48 8.34 -8.08
C ASP A 573 40.15 7.46 -7.00
N LYS A 574 39.71 7.58 -5.75
CA LYS A 574 40.29 6.81 -4.64
C LYS A 574 39.64 5.43 -4.56
N HIS A 575 40.46 4.44 -4.23
CA HIS A 575 39.97 3.14 -3.77
C HIS A 575 39.51 3.26 -2.31
N SER A 576 38.53 2.46 -1.91
CA SER A 576 38.15 2.41 -0.50
C SER A 576 39.30 1.85 0.34
N GLU A 577 39.79 2.64 1.28
CA GLU A 577 40.91 2.26 2.16
C GLU A 577 40.50 1.14 3.12
N GLU A 578 39.26 1.21 3.63
CA GLU A 578 38.66 0.19 4.50
C GLU A 578 37.74 -0.74 3.70
N GLU A 579 37.51 -1.95 4.23
CA GLU A 579 36.57 -2.90 3.66
C GLU A 579 35.12 -2.43 3.87
N LEU A 580 34.39 -2.24 2.79
CA LEU A 580 32.97 -1.88 2.81
C LEU A 580 32.12 -3.10 3.10
N SER A 581 31.22 -3.00 4.07
CA SER A 581 30.24 -4.05 4.35
C SER A 581 29.29 -4.27 3.16
N PRO A 582 28.65 -5.46 3.05
CA PRO A 582 27.56 -5.67 2.10
C PRO A 582 26.43 -4.66 2.26
N ALA A 583 26.09 -4.28 3.48
CA ALA A 583 25.05 -3.29 3.76
C ALA A 583 25.42 -1.90 3.20
N HIS A 584 26.67 -1.47 3.37
CA HIS A 584 27.16 -0.21 2.79
C HIS A 584 27.18 -0.28 1.26
N CYS A 585 27.54 -1.42 0.68
CA CYS A 585 27.45 -1.63 -0.77
C CYS A 585 26.01 -1.49 -1.30
N SER A 586 25.00 -1.96 -0.55
CA SER A 586 23.59 -1.76 -0.91
C SER A 586 23.19 -0.29 -0.90
N THR A 587 23.65 0.50 0.08
CA THR A 587 23.30 1.94 0.14
C THR A 587 24.02 2.74 -0.95
N ILE A 588 25.25 2.38 -1.30
CA ILE A 588 25.97 2.96 -2.44
C ILE A 588 25.24 2.64 -3.75
N SER A 589 24.89 1.37 -3.97
CA SER A 589 24.16 0.96 -5.18
C SER A 589 22.85 1.73 -5.31
N TYR A 590 22.08 1.80 -4.22
CA TYR A 590 20.83 2.54 -4.17
C TYR A 590 21.03 4.02 -4.51
N MET A 591 22.06 4.68 -3.95
CA MET A 591 22.35 6.08 -4.25
C MET A 591 22.69 6.34 -5.73
N ILE A 592 23.40 5.41 -6.38
CA ILE A 592 23.73 5.50 -7.81
C ILE A 592 22.48 5.25 -8.65
N GLU A 593 21.72 4.19 -8.35
CA GLU A 593 20.47 3.84 -9.06
C GLU A 593 19.44 4.98 -9.04
N MET A 594 19.36 5.71 -7.92
CA MET A 594 18.41 6.80 -7.74
C MET A 594 18.96 8.20 -8.10
N SER A 595 20.12 8.28 -8.76
CA SER A 595 20.68 9.56 -9.22
C SER A 595 19.95 10.07 -10.47
N GLU A 596 19.62 11.38 -10.52
CA GLU A 596 18.97 11.99 -11.71
C GLU A 596 19.86 11.87 -12.95
N GLU A 597 21.16 12.03 -12.77
CA GLU A 597 22.15 11.87 -13.83
C GLU A 597 22.87 10.52 -13.71
N PRO A 598 23.01 9.76 -14.81
CA PRO A 598 23.73 8.49 -14.79
C PRO A 598 25.22 8.73 -14.53
N LEU A 599 25.83 7.84 -13.76
CA LEU A 599 27.27 7.88 -13.49
C LEU A 599 28.05 7.54 -14.77
N ASP A 600 29.09 8.30 -15.10
CA ASP A 600 29.87 8.05 -16.33
C ASP A 600 30.56 6.68 -16.31
N GLU A 601 31.18 6.32 -15.18
CA GLU A 601 31.95 5.10 -15.04
C GLU A 601 31.83 4.52 -13.62
N LEU A 602 31.51 3.22 -13.54
CA LEU A 602 31.55 2.43 -12.32
C LEU A 602 32.68 1.40 -12.39
N ASP A 603 33.79 1.64 -11.70
CA ASP A 603 34.89 0.68 -11.56
C ASP A 603 34.68 -0.16 -10.29
N PHE A 604 34.37 -1.45 -10.45
CA PHE A 604 34.16 -2.35 -9.31
C PHE A 604 35.43 -2.54 -8.46
N ASN A 605 36.62 -2.29 -9.00
CA ASN A 605 37.89 -2.40 -8.28
C ASN A 605 38.12 -1.23 -7.31
N LYS A 606 37.36 -0.13 -7.43
CA LYS A 606 37.37 0.95 -6.43
C LYS A 606 36.80 0.50 -5.08
N PHE A 607 35.98 -0.54 -5.07
CA PHE A 607 35.28 -1.02 -3.88
C PHE A 607 36.00 -2.24 -3.28
N ASN A 608 36.74 -2.02 -2.18
CA ASN A 608 37.24 -3.10 -1.33
C ASN A 608 36.07 -3.69 -0.54
N THR A 609 35.52 -4.81 -0.99
CA THR A 609 34.37 -5.48 -0.35
C THR A 609 34.34 -6.98 -0.66
N SER A 610 33.56 -7.73 0.13
CA SER A 610 33.33 -9.15 -0.03
C SER A 610 32.57 -9.49 -1.32
N ALA A 611 32.50 -10.78 -1.68
CA ALA A 611 31.77 -11.23 -2.87
C ALA A 611 30.29 -10.85 -2.84
N GLU A 612 29.67 -10.86 -1.65
CA GLU A 612 28.29 -10.42 -1.45
C GLU A 612 28.13 -8.90 -1.64
N GLY A 613 29.08 -8.09 -1.14
CA GLY A 613 29.09 -6.65 -1.40
C GLY A 613 29.20 -6.32 -2.89
N ARG A 614 30.06 -7.02 -3.63
CA ARG A 614 30.18 -6.88 -5.09
C ARG A 614 28.89 -7.24 -5.82
N ARG A 615 28.19 -8.30 -5.39
CA ARG A 615 26.87 -8.66 -5.94
C ARG A 615 25.86 -7.55 -5.73
N ARG A 616 25.84 -6.93 -4.55
CA ARG A 616 24.94 -5.80 -4.24
C ARG A 616 25.20 -4.56 -5.08
N LEU A 617 26.47 -4.28 -5.41
CA LEU A 617 26.85 -3.18 -6.30
C LEU A 617 26.45 -3.41 -7.76
N THR A 618 26.13 -4.63 -8.17
CA THR A 618 25.78 -4.93 -9.57
C THR A 618 24.53 -4.17 -10.03
N ALA A 619 23.62 -3.84 -9.12
CA ALA A 619 22.42 -3.09 -9.44
C ALA A 619 22.73 -1.63 -9.88
N ALA A 620 23.81 -1.03 -9.37
CA ALA A 620 24.29 0.31 -9.74
C ALA A 620 24.59 0.47 -11.24
N VAL A 621 25.01 -0.61 -11.91
CA VAL A 621 25.32 -0.62 -13.36
C VAL A 621 24.15 -0.08 -14.20
N ARG A 622 22.91 -0.23 -13.71
CA ARG A 622 21.70 0.20 -14.41
C ARG A 622 21.64 1.71 -14.66
N ASN A 623 22.27 2.51 -13.80
CA ASN A 623 22.33 3.95 -13.94
C ASN A 623 23.77 4.44 -14.20
N CYS A 624 24.55 3.64 -14.93
CA CYS A 624 25.92 3.96 -15.33
C CYS A 624 26.08 3.90 -16.86
N ARG A 625 26.88 4.78 -17.45
CA ARG A 625 27.20 4.75 -18.90
C ARG A 625 28.22 3.66 -19.23
N ARG A 626 29.17 3.41 -18.34
CA ARG A 626 30.20 2.36 -18.45
C ARG A 626 30.42 1.68 -17.09
N ALA A 627 30.65 0.37 -17.10
CA ALA A 627 31.08 -0.39 -15.92
C ALA A 627 32.33 -1.22 -16.26
N LEU A 628 33.32 -1.24 -15.37
CA LEU A 628 34.63 -1.90 -15.54
C LEU A 628 34.85 -3.03 -14.54
#